data_AF-B3E830-F1
#
_entry.id   AF-B3E830-F1
#
_cell.length_a   1.000
_cell.length_b   1.000
_cell.length_c   1.000
_cell.angle_alpha   90.00
_cell.angle_beta   90.00
_cell.angle_gamma   90.00
#
_symmetry.space_group_name_H-M   'P 1'
#
loop_
_entity.id
_entity.type
_entity.pdbx_description
1 polymer ?
#
loop_
_entity_poly.entity_id
_entity_poly.type
_entity_poly.pdbx_seq_one_letter_code
_entity_poly.pdbx_strand_id
1 'polypeptide(L)' 'MFETQYNEEMEAEVRRLDAKQRAISAGHPEWDNACKICSCRLEGTRDAICVTCVLSPK' A
#
# COMPACT_ATOMS: atom_id res chain seq x y z
N MET A 1 -26.27 5.05 -23.17
CA MET A 1 -25.68 5.79 -22.05
C MET A 1 -24.64 4.87 -21.41
N PHE A 2 -23.42 4.85 -21.94
CA PHE A 2 -22.35 3.91 -21.54
C PHE A 2 -21.28 4.60 -20.67
N GLU A 3 -21.25 5.93 -20.69
CA GLU A 3 -20.28 6.75 -19.96
C GLU A 3 -20.56 6.83 -18.45
N THR A 4 -21.82 6.69 -18.03
CA THR A 4 -22.18 6.71 -16.61
C THR A 4 -21.78 5.43 -15.87
N GLN A 5 -21.84 4.28 -16.53
CA GLN A 5 -21.50 2.98 -15.92
C GLN A 5 -19.99 2.85 -15.64
N TYR A 6 -19.15 3.36 -16.55
CA TYR A 6 -17.69 3.40 -16.36
C TYR A 6 -17.30 4.33 -15.21
N ASN A 7 -18.10 5.37 -14.98
CA ASN A 7 -17.86 6.33 -13.90
C ASN A 7 -18.17 5.73 -12.52
N GLU A 8 -19.23 4.92 -12.41
CA GLU A 8 -19.61 4.27 -11.14
C GLU A 8 -18.61 3.20 -10.69
N GLU A 9 -18.14 2.34 -11.60
CA GLU A 9 -17.13 1.33 -11.28
C GLU A 9 -15.78 1.96 -10.92
N MET A 10 -15.38 3.01 -11.65
CA MET A 10 -14.17 3.76 -11.35
C MET A 10 -14.27 4.45 -9.98
N GLU A 11 -15.40 5.07 -9.66
CA GLU A 11 -15.62 5.68 -8.35
C GLU A 11 -15.64 4.64 -7.21
N ALA A 12 -16.16 3.45 -7.46
CA ALA A 12 -16.15 2.36 -6.48
C ALA A 12 -14.72 1.89 -6.19
N GLU A 13 -13.88 1.79 -7.23
CA GLU A 13 -12.49 1.39 -7.08
C GLU A 13 -11.66 2.49 -6.39
N VAL A 14 -11.88 3.77 -6.72
CA VAL A 14 -11.25 4.91 -6.03
C VAL A 14 -11.62 4.91 -4.54
N ARG A 15 -12.90 4.66 -4.19
CA ARG A 15 -13.34 4.57 -2.80
C ARG A 15 -12.68 3.39 -2.06
N ARG A 16 -12.49 2.24 -2.71
CA ARG A 16 -11.76 1.10 -2.13
C ARG A 16 -10.29 1.41 -1.89
N LEU A 17 -9.62 2.02 -2.87
CA LEU A 17 -8.22 2.42 -2.75
C LEU A 17 -8.02 3.46 -1.65
N ASP A 18 -8.93 4.42 -1.53
CA ASP A 18 -8.86 5.47 -0.51
C ASP A 18 -9.14 4.92 0.91
N ALA A 19 -10.07 3.97 1.06
CA ALA A 19 -10.30 3.27 2.32
C ALA A 19 -9.07 2.45 2.75
N LYS A 20 -8.41 1.77 1.81
CA LYS A 20 -7.17 1.03 2.06
C LYS A 20 -6.03 1.97 2.45
N GLN A 21 -5.88 3.09 1.75
CA GLN A 21 -4.87 4.10 2.06
C GLN A 21 -5.11 4.71 3.45
N ARG A 22 -6.37 4.96 3.83
CA ARG A 22 -6.74 5.46 5.15
C ARG A 22 -6.40 4.46 6.27
N ALA A 23 -6.68 3.17 6.07
CA ALA A 23 -6.31 2.13 7.03
C ALA A 23 -4.79 2.06 7.27
N ILE A 24 -4.01 2.18 6.17
CA ILE A 24 -2.54 2.26 6.24
C ILE A 24 -2.10 3.53 6.99
N SER A 25 -2.66 4.70 6.68
CA SER A 25 -2.30 5.96 7.32
C SER A 25 -2.72 6.05 8.79
N ALA A 26 -3.78 5.34 9.18
CA ALA A 26 -4.22 5.22 10.57
C ALA A 26 -3.29 4.31 11.40
N GLY A 27 -2.23 3.76 10.79
CA GLY A 27 -1.20 3.00 11.49
C GLY A 27 -1.63 1.60 11.88
N HIS A 28 -2.62 1.02 11.18
CA HIS A 28 -3.00 -0.38 11.37
C HIS A 28 -1.80 -1.29 11.00
N PRO A 29 -1.14 -1.94 11.97
CA PRO A 29 0.12 -2.66 11.78
C PRO A 29 0.01 -3.86 10.83
N GLU A 30 -1.21 -4.34 10.61
CA GLU A 30 -1.55 -5.44 9.71
C GLU A 30 -1.35 -5.10 8.22
N TRP A 31 -1.13 -3.83 7.89
CA TRP A 31 -0.88 -3.37 6.52
C TRP A 31 0.56 -2.87 6.27
N ASP A 32 1.42 -2.92 7.28
CA ASP A 32 2.84 -2.59 7.09
C ASP A 32 3.56 -3.76 6.43
N ASN A 33 4.29 -3.48 5.37
CA ASN A 33 5.16 -4.48 4.76
C ASN A 33 6.32 -4.79 5.71
N ALA A 34 6.85 -6.01 5.62
CA ALA A 34 8.11 -6.36 6.26
C ALA A 34 9.20 -6.48 5.21
N CYS A 35 10.43 -6.08 5.56
CA CYS A 35 11.59 -6.26 4.69
C CYS A 35 11.81 -7.75 4.42
N LYS A 36 11.96 -8.13 3.15
CA LYS A 36 12.24 -9.54 2.78
C LYS A 36 13.59 -10.07 3.27
N ILE A 37 14.52 -9.20 3.65
CA ILE A 37 15.89 -9.58 4.05
C ILE A 37 16.04 -9.63 5.57
N CYS A 38 15.58 -8.61 6.28
CA CYS A 38 15.76 -8.50 7.74
C CYS A 38 14.45 -8.51 8.53
N SER A 39 13.30 -8.62 7.87
CA SER A 39 11.97 -8.65 8.47
C SER A 39 11.61 -7.44 9.34
N CYS A 40 12.34 -6.32 9.22
CA CYS A 40 11.96 -5.09 9.89
C CYS A 40 10.68 -4.52 9.29
N ARG A 41 9.90 -3.81 10.10
CA ARG A 41 8.69 -3.08 9.66
C ARG A 41 9.10 -2.02 8.63
N LEU A 42 8.40 -2.00 7.49
CA LEU A 42 8.50 -0.96 6.47
C LEU A 42 7.29 -0.06 6.63
N GLU A 43 7.52 1.24 6.73
CA GLU A 43 6.44 2.22 6.73
C GLU A 43 5.94 2.37 5.29
N GLY A 44 4.84 1.68 4.96
CA GLY A 44 4.18 1.74 3.66
C GLY A 44 4.21 0.45 2.85
N THR A 45 3.39 0.42 1.78
CA THR A 45 3.12 -0.79 0.97
C THR A 45 3.92 -0.88 -0.33
N ARG A 46 4.71 0.14 -0.66
CA ARG A 46 5.44 0.22 -1.93
C ARG A 46 6.79 -0.50 -1.89
N ASP A 47 7.42 -0.51 -0.73
CA ASP A 47 8.76 -1.08 -0.57
C ASP A 47 8.67 -2.52 -0.06
N ALA A 48 9.50 -3.40 -0.63
CA ALA A 48 9.68 -4.79 -0.20
C ALA A 48 10.98 -5.01 0.57
N ILE A 49 11.90 -4.03 0.52
CA ILE A 49 13.23 -4.09 1.13
C ILE A 49 13.46 -2.75 1.83
N CYS A 50 13.98 -2.77 3.07
CA CYS A 50 14.28 -1.53 3.79
C CYS A 50 15.49 -0.82 3.19
N VAL A 51 15.54 0.50 3.36
CA VAL A 51 16.65 1.35 2.89
C VAL A 51 18.00 0.83 3.38
N THR A 52 18.08 0.32 4.61
CA THR A 52 19.31 -0.27 5.17
C THR A 52 19.80 -1.48 4.37
N CYS A 53 18.90 -2.39 3.99
CA CYS A 53 19.25 -3.56 3.18
C CYS A 53 19.50 -3.21 1.71
N VAL A 54 18.91 -2.13 1.20
CA VAL A 54 19.21 -1.59 -0.13
C VAL A 54 20.62 -0.99 -0.17
N LEU A 55 21.01 -0.23 0.86
CA LEU A 55 22.31 0.45 0.93
C LEU A 55 23.46 -0.45 1.39
N SER A 56 23.17 -1.60 2.00
CA SER A 56 24.16 -2.61 2.39
C SER A 56 23.66 -4.00 2.01
N PRO A 57 23.74 -4.36 0.71
CA PRO A 57 23.50 -5.73 0.29
C PRO A 57 24.54 -6.63 0.97
N LYS A 58 24.07 -7.60 1.73
CA LYS A 58 24.90 -8.57 2.45
C LYS A 58 25.06 -9.84 1.66
#